data_AF-A0A6L7WJ83-F1
#
_entry.id   AF-A0A6L7WJ83-F1
#
_cell.length_a   1.000
_cell.length_b   1.000
_cell.length_c   1.000
_cell.angle_alpha   90.00
_cell.angle_beta   90.00
_cell.angle_gamma   90.00
#
_symmetry.space_group_name_H-M   'P 1'
#
loop_
_entity.id
_entity.type
_entity.pdbx_description
1 polymer ?
#
loop_
_entity_poly.entity_id
_entity_poly.type
_entity_poly.pdbx_seq_one_letter_code
_entity_poly.pdbx_strand_id
1 'polypeptide(L)'
;AAVVLHGSWVRGEAGPASDVDALLVVEPRLALTRALYRAWDAKPVTWRGRRVDPHFVHPAADEAFSGLWAEVALDGAVLFDREWMLSAWLARVRRAMADGRLVRRVVHGQPYWTEAV
;
A
#
# COMPACT_ATOMS: atom_id res chain seq x y z
N ALA A 1 8.29 4.00 -10.64
CA ALA A 1 7.98 4.50 -9.28
C ALA A 1 6.51 4.86 -9.19
N ALA A 2 5.88 4.72 -8.04
CA ALA A 2 4.48 5.06 -7.83
C ALA A 2 4.22 5.52 -6.38
N VAL A 3 3.14 6.27 -6.18
CA VAL A 3 2.66 6.76 -4.88
C VAL A 3 1.17 6.44 -4.79
N VAL A 4 0.79 5.73 -3.74
CA VAL A 4 -0.61 5.41 -3.46
C VAL A 4 -0.89 5.65 -1.98
N LEU A 5 -1.99 6.33 -1.69
CA LEU A 5 -2.50 6.42 -0.33
C LEU A 5 -3.34 5.18 -0.03
N HIS A 6 -3.27 4.67 1.19
CA HIS A 6 -4.13 3.58 1.64
C HIS A 6 -4.53 3.76 3.10
N GLY A 7 -5.19 2.75 3.67
CA GLY A 7 -5.53 2.74 5.09
C GLY A 7 -6.74 3.61 5.46
N SER A 8 -6.85 3.88 6.76
CA SER A 8 -8.07 4.44 7.37
C SER A 8 -8.46 5.81 6.82
N TRP A 9 -7.48 6.63 6.42
CA TRP A 9 -7.75 7.95 5.87
C TRP A 9 -8.46 7.88 4.52
N VAL A 10 -8.03 6.98 3.64
CA VAL A 10 -8.67 6.81 2.32
C VAL A 10 -10.06 6.20 2.44
N ARG A 11 -10.26 5.27 3.39
CA ARG A 11 -11.58 4.68 3.68
C ARG A 11 -12.55 5.61 4.40
N GLY A 12 -12.10 6.79 4.85
CA GLY A 12 -12.93 7.71 5.64
C GLY A 12 -13.15 7.26 7.10
N GLU A 13 -12.35 6.32 7.59
CA GLU A 13 -12.40 5.75 8.94
C GLU A 13 -11.37 6.41 9.88
N ALA A 14 -10.56 7.34 9.38
CA ALA A 14 -9.51 8.00 10.15
C ALA A 14 -10.07 8.84 11.29
N GLY A 15 -9.59 8.57 12.51
CA GLY A 15 -9.84 9.41 13.68
C GLY A 15 -8.97 10.68 13.70
N PRO A 16 -9.11 11.56 14.70
CA PRO A 16 -8.32 12.79 14.81
C PRO A 16 -6.81 12.58 14.90
N ALA A 17 -6.37 11.46 15.50
CA ALA A 17 -4.96 11.12 15.68
C ALA A 17 -4.36 10.30 14.52
N SER A 18 -5.17 9.89 13.54
CA SER A 18 -4.69 9.08 12.41
C SER A 18 -3.75 9.85 11.50
N ASP A 19 -2.69 9.18 11.10
CA ASP A 19 -1.81 9.56 10.00
C ASP A 19 -2.45 9.28 8.63
N VAL A 20 -1.72 9.66 7.58
CA VAL A 20 -2.03 9.34 6.19
C VAL A 20 -1.00 8.32 5.72
N ASP A 21 -1.41 7.07 5.52
CA ASP A 21 -0.53 6.01 5.03
C ASP A 21 -0.24 6.21 3.54
N ALA A 22 1.05 6.31 3.18
CA ALA A 22 1.51 6.43 1.81
C ALA A 22 2.45 5.28 1.45
N LEU A 23 2.01 4.42 0.53
CA LEU A 23 2.87 3.39 -0.05
C LEU A 23 3.67 3.98 -1.22
N LEU A 24 4.99 3.95 -1.10
CA LEU A 24 5.96 4.49 -2.05
C LEU A 24 6.65 3.34 -2.77
N VAL A 25 6.24 3.09 -4.01
CA VAL A 25 6.87 2.08 -4.87
C VAL A 25 8.10 2.71 -5.53
N VAL A 26 9.28 2.36 -5.06
CA VAL A 26 10.55 2.93 -5.49
C VAL A 26 11.31 1.97 -6.40
N GLU A 27 12.29 2.49 -7.16
CA GLU A 27 13.08 1.67 -8.07
C GLU A 27 13.88 0.59 -7.30
N PRO A 28 14.09 -0.62 -7.86
CA PRO A 28 14.82 -1.72 -7.21
C PRO A 28 16.23 -1.36 -6.74
N ARG A 29 16.85 -0.35 -7.36
CA ARG A 29 18.21 0.10 -7.03
C ARG A 29 18.28 0.95 -5.76
N LEU A 30 17.16 1.48 -5.28
CA LEU A 30 17.13 2.30 -4.06
C LEU A 30 17.14 1.39 -2.82
N ALA A 31 18.22 1.39 -2.06
CA ALA A 31 18.30 0.58 -0.84
C ALA A 31 17.28 1.05 0.22
N LEU A 32 16.37 0.15 0.61
CA LEU A 32 15.40 0.37 1.69
C LEU A 32 16.09 0.18 3.04
N THR A 33 16.61 1.28 3.61
CA THR A 33 17.36 1.27 4.86
C THR A 33 16.67 2.05 5.96
N ARG A 34 16.99 1.79 7.23
CA ARG A 34 16.53 2.62 8.34
C ARG A 34 16.94 4.10 8.21
N ALA A 35 18.05 4.39 7.51
CA ALA A 35 18.50 5.76 7.27
C ALA A 35 17.52 6.52 6.36
N LEU A 36 16.90 5.84 5.39
CA LEU A 36 15.86 6.42 4.52
C LEU A 36 14.66 6.88 5.35
N TYR A 37 14.19 6.03 6.26
CA TYR A 37 13.09 6.38 7.18
C TYR A 37 13.47 7.55 8.11
N ARG A 38 14.68 7.55 8.67
CA ARG A 38 15.16 8.66 9.52
C ARG A 38 15.22 9.99 8.75
N ALA A 39 15.58 9.97 7.47
CA ALA A 39 15.58 11.17 6.64
C ALA A 39 14.18 11.74 6.46
N TRP A 40 13.16 10.88 6.35
CA TRP A 40 11.76 11.28 6.34
C TRP A 40 11.30 11.83 7.70
N ASP A 41 11.67 11.17 8.79
CA ASP A 41 11.35 11.62 10.15
C ASP A 41 11.93 13.01 10.46
N ALA A 42 13.13 13.31 9.94
CA ALA A 42 13.79 14.60 10.12
C ALA A 42 13.09 15.75 9.39
N LYS A 43 12.34 15.45 8.31
CA LYS A 43 11.60 16.41 7.50
C LYS A 43 10.22 15.85 7.16
N PRO A 44 9.32 15.75 8.16
CA PRO A 44 8.06 15.06 7.99
C PRO A 44 7.18 15.80 6.97
N VAL A 45 6.62 15.03 6.04
CA VAL A 45 5.60 15.54 5.13
C VAL A 45 4.26 15.56 5.87
N THR A 46 3.53 16.65 5.73
CA THR A 46 2.19 16.79 6.29
C THR A 46 1.16 17.11 5.22
N TRP A 47 -0.05 16.61 5.40
CA TRP A 47 -1.20 16.87 4.55
C TRP A 47 -2.42 17.18 5.40
N ARG A 48 -3.01 18.37 5.21
CA ARG A 48 -4.17 18.85 5.99
C ARG A 48 -3.98 18.70 7.51
N GLY A 49 -2.78 19.04 8.00
CA GLY A 49 -2.43 18.96 9.42
C GLY A 49 -2.12 17.55 9.95
N ARG A 50 -2.13 16.52 9.10
CA ARG A 50 -1.79 15.14 9.46
C ARG A 50 -0.41 14.77 8.93
N ARG A 51 0.32 13.92 9.66
CA ARG A 51 1.58 13.36 9.19
C ARG A 51 1.31 12.34 8.09
N VAL A 52 2.15 12.35 7.06
CA VAL A 52 2.19 11.29 6.05
C VAL A 52 3.22 10.25 6.49
N ASP A 53 2.77 9.02 6.72
CA ASP A 53 3.64 7.89 7.09
C ASP A 53 4.04 7.11 5.84
N PRO A 54 5.35 7.00 5.53
CA PRO A 54 5.79 6.36 4.30
C PRO A 54 6.03 4.87 4.53
N HIS A 55 5.44 4.04 3.68
CA HIS A 55 5.83 2.65 3.52
C HIS A 55 6.57 2.50 2.19
N PHE A 56 7.88 2.29 2.22
CA PHE A 56 8.65 2.08 0.99
C PHE A 56 8.64 0.60 0.59
N VAL A 57 8.33 0.33 -0.67
CA VAL A 57 8.40 -1.02 -1.25
C VAL A 57 9.07 -0.97 -2.61
N HIS A 58 9.64 -2.11 -3.01
CA HIS A 58 10.00 -2.32 -4.40
C HIS A 58 8.78 -2.70 -5.23
N PRO A 59 8.86 -2.59 -6.57
CA PRO A 59 7.81 -3.12 -7.43
C PRO A 59 7.63 -4.60 -7.10
N ALA A 60 6.39 -5.06 -7.11
CA ALA A 60 6.12 -6.45 -6.85
C ALA A 60 6.87 -7.32 -7.87
N ALA A 61 7.77 -8.16 -7.37
CA ALA A 61 8.45 -9.18 -8.15
C ALA A 61 7.65 -10.48 -8.00
N ASP A 62 7.05 -10.95 -9.10
CA ASP A 62 6.31 -12.20 -9.23
C ASP A 62 5.17 -12.46 -8.22
N GLU A 63 4.50 -13.60 -8.41
CA GLU A 63 3.09 -13.92 -8.09
C GLU A 63 2.67 -13.89 -6.61
N ALA A 64 3.55 -13.52 -5.68
CA ALA A 64 3.21 -13.52 -4.25
C ALA A 64 2.28 -12.35 -3.91
N PHE A 65 0.97 -12.64 -3.86
CA PHE A 65 -0.02 -11.70 -3.37
C PHE A 65 0.17 -11.49 -1.86
N SER A 66 0.36 -10.25 -1.43
CA SER A 66 0.39 -9.89 -0.01
C SER A 66 -0.92 -9.22 0.40
N GLY A 67 -1.27 -9.29 1.69
CA GLY A 67 -2.45 -8.59 2.20
C GLY A 67 -2.35 -7.07 2.03
N LEU A 68 -1.15 -6.50 2.05
CA LEU A 68 -0.97 -5.08 1.72
C LEU A 68 -1.40 -4.77 0.28
N TRP A 69 -0.98 -5.57 -0.70
CA TRP A 69 -1.39 -5.36 -2.09
C TRP A 69 -2.89 -5.55 -2.28
N ALA A 70 -3.50 -6.44 -1.52
CA ALA A 70 -4.93 -6.64 -1.53
C ALA A 70 -5.70 -5.40 -1.02
N GLU A 71 -5.30 -4.88 0.15
CA GLU A 71 -5.90 -3.66 0.72
C GLU A 71 -5.74 -2.45 -0.23
N VAL A 72 -4.54 -2.27 -0.79
CA VAL A 72 -4.26 -1.18 -1.75
C VAL A 72 -5.06 -1.37 -3.04
N ALA A 73 -5.28 -2.60 -3.49
CA ALA A 73 -6.03 -2.88 -4.72
C ALA A 73 -7.52 -2.57 -4.61
N LEU A 74 -8.08 -2.64 -3.39
CA LEU A 74 -9.48 -2.33 -3.10
C LEU A 74 -9.69 -0.83 -2.87
N ASP A 75 -8.95 -0.25 -1.93
CA ASP A 75 -9.27 1.08 -1.40
C ASP A 75 -8.17 2.11 -1.72
N GLY A 76 -7.06 1.71 -2.34
CA GLY A 76 -5.93 2.61 -2.57
C GLY A 76 -6.26 3.77 -3.52
N ALA A 77 -5.85 4.98 -3.15
CA ALA A 77 -5.92 6.16 -4.00
C ALA A 77 -4.57 6.45 -4.66
N VAL A 78 -4.42 6.10 -5.94
CA VAL A 78 -3.18 6.30 -6.70
C VAL A 78 -3.00 7.79 -6.99
N LEU A 79 -1.92 8.37 -6.46
CA LEU A 79 -1.56 9.78 -6.67
C LEU A 79 -0.56 9.94 -7.82
N PHE A 80 0.30 8.96 -8.01
CA PHE A 80 1.31 8.95 -9.05
C PHE A 80 1.62 7.52 -9.47
N ASP A 81 1.78 7.29 -10.76
CA ASP A 81 2.17 5.99 -11.30
C ASP A 81 2.99 6.17 -12.58
N ARG A 82 4.29 5.90 -12.50
CA ARG A 82 5.17 5.95 -13.67
C ARG A 82 4.90 4.74 -14.55
N GLU A 83 4.57 4.99 -15.82
CA GLU A 83 4.39 3.96 -16.85
C GLU A 83 3.31 2.91 -16.50
N TRP A 84 2.31 3.29 -15.69
CA TRP A 84 1.19 2.41 -15.31
C TRP A 84 1.59 1.14 -14.57
N MET A 85 2.82 1.06 -14.06
CA MET A 85 3.37 -0.14 -13.42
C MET A 85 2.52 -0.56 -12.21
N LEU A 86 2.17 0.37 -11.33
CA LEU A 86 1.36 0.04 -10.15
C LEU A 86 -0.07 -0.29 -10.58
N SER A 87 -0.66 0.48 -11.49
CA SER A 87 -2.02 0.28 -11.96
C SER A 87 -2.20 -1.10 -12.60
N ALA A 88 -1.23 -1.53 -13.41
CA ALA A 88 -1.19 -2.87 -14.00
C ALA A 88 -1.09 -3.97 -12.94
N TRP A 89 -0.25 -3.77 -11.91
CA TRP A 89 -0.15 -4.69 -10.79
C TRP A 89 -1.47 -4.79 -9.99
N LEU A 90 -2.06 -3.65 -9.59
CA LEU A 90 -3.33 -3.63 -8.85
C LEU A 90 -4.46 -4.27 -9.66
N ALA A 91 -4.46 -4.12 -10.99
CA ALA A 91 -5.41 -4.82 -11.85
C ALA A 91 -5.22 -6.35 -11.82
N ARG A 92 -3.98 -6.86 -11.74
CA ARG A 92 -3.72 -8.30 -11.57
C ARG A 92 -4.19 -8.80 -10.20
N VAL A 93 -3.97 -8.03 -9.13
CA VAL A 93 -4.44 -8.34 -7.78
C VAL A 93 -5.97 -8.43 -7.75
N ARG A 94 -6.67 -7.43 -8.30
CA ARG A 94 -8.15 -7.45 -8.39
C ARG A 94 -8.67 -8.63 -9.20
N ARG A 95 -8.00 -9.02 -10.29
CA ARG A 95 -8.35 -10.24 -11.03
C ARG A 95 -8.19 -11.48 -10.15
N ALA A 96 -7.07 -11.62 -9.44
CA ALA A 96 -6.88 -12.75 -8.52
C ALA A 96 -7.97 -12.83 -7.44
N MET A 97 -8.46 -11.69 -6.94
CA MET A 97 -9.61 -11.65 -6.03
C MET A 97 -10.89 -12.12 -6.70
N ALA A 98 -11.19 -11.59 -7.89
CA ALA A 98 -12.39 -11.95 -8.65
C ALA A 98 -12.40 -13.43 -9.06
N ASP A 99 -11.22 -13.98 -9.38
CA ASP A 99 -11.02 -15.40 -9.71
C ASP A 99 -11.10 -16.32 -8.47
N GLY A 100 -11.23 -15.75 -7.27
CA GLY A 100 -11.21 -16.50 -6.01
C GLY A 100 -9.83 -17.03 -5.60
N ARG A 101 -8.75 -16.67 -6.31
CA ARG A 101 -7.38 -17.04 -5.97
C ARG A 101 -6.85 -16.28 -4.75
N LEU A 102 -7.35 -15.06 -4.52
CA LEU A 102 -7.04 -14.26 -3.35
C LEU A 102 -8.31 -14.01 -2.55
N VAL A 103 -8.38 -14.52 -1.33
CA VAL A 103 -9.59 -14.49 -0.49
C VAL A 103 -9.36 -13.73 0.81
N ARG A 104 -10.39 -12.99 1.24
CA ARG A 104 -10.43 -12.36 2.55
C ARG A 104 -11.00 -13.34 3.56
N ARG A 105 -10.25 -13.63 4.61
CA ARG A 105 -10.65 -14.46 5.75
C ARG A 105 -10.66 -13.64 7.03
N VAL A 106 -11.22 -14.21 8.10
CA VAL A 106 -11.29 -13.56 9.42
C VAL A 106 -10.73 -14.51 10.47
N VAL A 107 -9.83 -14.02 11.32
CA VAL A 107 -9.30 -14.71 12.50
C VAL A 107 -9.42 -13.78 13.70
N HIS A 108 -10.05 -14.25 14.79
CA HIS A 108 -10.31 -13.45 16.00
C HIS A 108 -10.96 -12.07 15.71
N GLY A 109 -11.85 -12.01 14.72
CA GLY A 109 -12.52 -10.77 14.31
C GLY A 109 -11.68 -9.83 13.43
N GLN A 110 -10.42 -10.18 13.16
CA GLN A 110 -9.53 -9.40 12.31
C GLN A 110 -9.50 -9.98 10.88
N PRO A 111 -9.79 -9.16 9.85
CA PRO A 111 -9.69 -9.61 8.47
C PRO A 111 -8.22 -9.75 8.04
N TYR A 112 -7.94 -10.75 7.22
CA TYR A 112 -6.66 -10.90 6.54
C TYR A 112 -6.87 -11.49 5.14
N TRP A 113 -5.92 -11.24 4.26
CA TRP A 113 -5.92 -11.79 2.90
C TRP A 113 -4.96 -12.97 2.81
N THR A 114 -5.38 -14.01 2.09
CA THR A 114 -4.56 -15.18 1.81
C THR A 114 -4.92 -15.75 0.45
N GLU A 115 -4.02 -16.50 -0.15
CA GLU A 115 -4.34 -17.30 -1.32
C GLU A 115 -5.35 -18.40 -0.96
N ALA A 116 -6.22 -18.74 -1.91
CA ALA A 116 -7.10 -19.89 -1.79
C ALA A 116 -6.27 -21.18 -1.91
N VAL A 117 -6.32 -22.00 -0.86
CA VAL A 117 -5.74 -23.35 -0.81
C VAL A 117 -6.60 -24.30 -1.64
#